data_AF-V5ZAQ6-F1
#
_entry.id   AF-V5ZAQ6-F1
#
_cell.length_a   1.000
_cell.length_b   1.000
_cell.length_c   1.000
_cell.angle_alpha   90.00
_cell.angle_beta   90.00
_cell.angle_gamma   90.00
#
_symmetry.space_group_name_H-M   'P 1'
#
loop_
_entity.id
_entity.type
_entity.pdbx_description
1 polymer ?
#
loop_
_entity_poly.entity_id
_entity_poly.type
_entity_poly.pdbx_seq_one_letter_code
_entity_poly.pdbx_strand_id
1 'polypeptide(L)'
;MNSQIPDIQRLLRNLICIGTVVAVNLDDGLCRVATGNTTTGWLHWLTTRAGKTRTWNAPSVGEQAIVPCLGGAVIEYEPENGALKATDIQTATIQAAESEKA
;
A
#
# COMPACT_ATOMS: atom_id res chain seq x y z
N MET A 1 27.65 5.24 -5.16
CA MET A 1 27.46 3.87 -5.69
C MET A 1 27.29 2.90 -4.53
N ASN A 2 26.03 2.71 -4.08
CA ASN A 2 25.48 1.63 -3.21
C ASN A 2 24.14 2.01 -2.55
N SER A 3 23.45 3.05 -3.02
CA SER A 3 22.10 3.41 -2.58
C SER A 3 21.04 2.33 -2.88
N GLN A 4 21.30 1.42 -3.84
CA GLN A 4 20.30 0.43 -4.24
C GLN A 4 19.97 -0.62 -3.18
N ILE A 5 20.93 -1.00 -2.31
CA ILE A 5 20.70 -2.09 -1.35
C ILE A 5 19.68 -1.68 -0.26
N PRO A 6 19.80 -0.51 0.40
CA PRO A 6 18.78 -0.01 1.32
C PRO A 6 17.39 0.11 0.68
N ASP A 7 17.33 0.63 -0.55
CA ASP A 7 16.06 0.83 -1.27
C ASP A 7 15.37 -0.51 -1.57
N ILE A 8 16.13 -1.47 -2.09
CA ILE A 8 15.61 -2.83 -2.37
C ILE A 8 15.16 -3.50 -1.07
N GLN A 9 15.93 -3.39 0.03
CA GLN A 9 15.53 -3.94 1.32
C GLN A 9 14.24 -3.32 1.85
N ARG A 10 14.04 -2.02 1.65
CA ARG A 10 12.81 -1.32 2.05
C ARG A 10 11.61 -1.74 1.20
N LEU A 11 11.78 -1.83 -0.12
CA LEU A 11 10.74 -2.32 -1.04
C LEU A 11 10.34 -3.76 -0.72
N LEU A 12 11.31 -4.62 -0.40
CA LEU A 12 11.05 -6.00 0.02
C LEU A 12 10.27 -6.08 1.33
N ARG A 13 10.59 -5.22 2.31
CA ARG A 13 9.86 -5.18 3.59
C ARG A 13 8.41 -4.74 3.43
N ASN A 14 8.13 -3.87 2.46
CA ASN A 14 6.79 -3.36 2.19
C ASN A 14 6.03 -4.21 1.15
N LEU A 15 6.61 -5.29 0.64
CA LEU A 15 6.00 -6.12 -0.41
C LEU A 15 4.75 -6.86 0.09
N ILE A 16 4.70 -7.20 1.37
CA ILE A 16 3.61 -7.98 1.97
C ILE A 16 3.11 -7.22 3.20
N CYS A 17 1.84 -6.81 3.14
CA CYS A 17 1.14 -6.15 4.23
C CYS A 17 0.16 -7.14 4.88
N ILE A 18 0.06 -7.15 6.21
CA ILE A 18 -0.96 -7.91 6.94
C ILE A 18 -2.01 -6.91 7.44
N GLY A 19 -3.29 -7.27 7.31
CA GLY A 19 -4.38 -6.40 7.71
C GLY A 19 -5.67 -7.15 8.02
N THR A 20 -6.74 -6.40 8.24
CA THR A 20 -8.08 -6.93 8.53
C THR A 20 -9.08 -6.39 7.50
N VAL A 21 -9.93 -7.25 6.97
CA VAL A 21 -10.97 -6.85 6.02
C VAL A 21 -12.00 -5.96 6.72
N VAL A 22 -12.23 -4.76 6.17
CA VAL A 22 -13.16 -3.77 6.75
C VAL A 22 -14.42 -3.55 5.91
N ALA A 23 -14.39 -3.89 4.62
CA ALA A 23 -15.54 -3.80 3.73
C ALA A 23 -15.43 -4.79 2.57
N VAL A 24 -16.58 -5.27 2.08
CA VAL A 24 -16.68 -6.20 0.96
C VAL A 24 -17.81 -5.73 0.04
N ASN A 25 -17.52 -5.63 -1.25
CA ASN A 25 -18.47 -5.39 -2.33
C ASN A 25 -18.56 -6.68 -3.15
N LEU A 26 -19.70 -7.37 -3.02
CA LEU A 26 -19.93 -8.66 -3.66
C LEU A 26 -20.30 -8.53 -5.14
N ASP A 27 -20.86 -7.40 -5.56
CA ASP A 27 -21.27 -7.17 -6.95
C ASP A 27 -20.04 -7.05 -7.86
N ASP A 28 -19.01 -6.35 -7.39
CA ASP A 28 -17.76 -6.14 -8.13
C ASP A 28 -16.63 -7.12 -7.76
N GLY A 29 -16.82 -7.94 -6.72
CA GLY A 29 -15.78 -8.88 -6.26
C GLY A 29 -14.59 -8.17 -5.60
N LEU A 30 -14.86 -7.11 -4.83
CA LEU A 30 -13.84 -6.25 -4.22
C LEU A 30 -13.92 -6.27 -2.69
N CYS A 31 -12.78 -6.11 -2.02
CA CYS A 31 -12.71 -5.86 -0.59
C CYS A 31 -11.78 -4.69 -0.26
N ARG A 32 -11.90 -4.18 0.96
CA ARG A 32 -10.98 -3.20 1.53
C ARG A 32 -10.36 -3.79 2.79
N VAL A 33 -9.08 -3.55 2.98
CA VAL A 33 -8.31 -4.07 4.12
C VAL A 33 -7.68 -2.90 4.86
N ALA A 34 -7.85 -2.86 6.18
CA ALA A 34 -7.10 -1.97 7.05
C ALA A 34 -5.72 -2.59 7.34
N THR A 35 -4.66 -1.87 6.99
CA THR A 35 -3.26 -2.26 7.19
C THR A 35 -2.54 -1.15 7.97
N GLY A 36 -2.12 -1.44 9.19
CA GLY A 36 -1.56 -0.43 10.09
C GLY A 36 -2.56 0.72 10.34
N ASN A 37 -2.17 1.94 9.98
CA ASN A 37 -2.97 3.15 10.15
C ASN A 37 -3.78 3.57 8.91
N THR A 38 -3.71 2.79 7.82
CA THR A 38 -4.35 3.13 6.54
C THR A 38 -5.31 2.03 6.10
N THR A 39 -6.36 2.41 5.37
CA THR A 39 -7.24 1.46 4.68
C THR A 39 -6.95 1.49 3.18
N THR A 40 -6.84 0.32 2.57
CA THR A 40 -6.62 0.21 1.12
C THR A 40 -7.77 0.83 0.32
N GLY A 41 -7.54 1.05 -0.98
CA GLY A 41 -8.61 1.16 -1.96
C GLY A 41 -9.39 -0.16 -2.08
N TRP A 42 -10.30 -0.22 -3.06
CA TRP A 42 -10.99 -1.45 -3.41
C TRP A 42 -10.04 -2.39 -4.17
N LEU A 43 -9.88 -3.61 -3.65
CA LEU A 43 -8.97 -4.62 -4.18
C LEU A 43 -9.74 -5.89 -4.50
N HIS A 44 -9.38 -6.58 -5.58
CA HIS A 44 -9.85 -7.95 -5.78
C HIS A 44 -9.15 -8.88 -4.78
N TRP A 45 -9.89 -9.82 -4.21
CA TRP A 45 -9.29 -10.88 -3.39
C TRP A 45 -8.83 -12.05 -4.26
N LEU A 46 -7.84 -12.80 -3.76
CA LEU A 46 -7.40 -14.03 -4.40
C LEU A 46 -8.44 -15.13 -4.18
N THR A 47 -8.77 -15.86 -5.24
CA THR A 47 -9.57 -17.07 -5.18
C THR A 47 -8.74 -18.27 -5.65
N THR A 48 -9.14 -19.47 -5.26
CA THR A 48 -8.39 -20.70 -5.59
C THR A 48 -8.40 -21.01 -7.09
N ARG A 49 -9.42 -20.57 -7.83
CA ARG A 49 -9.58 -20.78 -9.28
C ARG A 49 -10.28 -19.59 -9.93
N ALA A 50 -9.63 -18.97 -10.92
CA ALA A 50 -10.17 -17.83 -11.69
C ALA A 50 -10.12 -18.06 -13.22
N GLY A 51 -10.17 -19.32 -13.67
CA GLY A 51 -10.07 -19.70 -15.09
C GLY A 51 -11.41 -20.13 -15.69
N LYS A 52 -11.38 -21.20 -16.51
CA LYS A 52 -12.60 -21.86 -17.01
C LYS A 52 -13.44 -22.43 -15.85
N THR A 53 -12.77 -23.01 -14.86
CA THR A 53 -13.38 -23.32 -13.55
C THR A 53 -13.15 -22.13 -12.64
N ARG A 54 -14.20 -21.74 -11.91
CA ARG A 54 -14.19 -20.59 -11.01
C ARG A 54 -14.65 -21.01 -9.63
N THR A 55 -14.01 -20.46 -8.61
CA THR A 55 -14.43 -20.60 -7.22
C THR A 55 -14.74 -19.23 -6.66
N TRP A 56 -15.80 -19.14 -5.87
CA TRP A 56 -16.19 -17.93 -5.18
C TRP A 56 -16.22 -18.22 -3.69
N ASN A 57 -15.33 -17.56 -2.96
CA ASN A 57 -15.31 -17.56 -1.51
C ASN A 57 -14.91 -16.15 -1.08
N ALA A 58 -15.91 -15.27 -0.96
CA ALA A 58 -15.66 -13.89 -0.57
C ALA A 58 -15.15 -13.83 0.87
N PRO A 59 -14.15 -12.98 1.16
CA PRO A 59 -13.68 -12.79 2.52
C PRO A 59 -14.76 -12.17 3.39
N SER A 60 -14.69 -12.38 4.69
CA SER A 60 -15.62 -11.77 5.66
C SER A 60 -15.02 -10.52 6.30
N VAL A 61 -15.85 -9.54 6.64
CA VAL A 61 -15.40 -8.40 7.45
C VAL A 61 -14.89 -8.92 8.81
N GLY A 62 -13.75 -8.42 9.25
CA GLY A 62 -13.05 -8.89 10.45
C GLY A 62 -12.05 -10.03 10.20
N GLU A 63 -12.01 -10.61 8.99
CA GLU A 63 -11.02 -11.63 8.64
C GLU A 63 -9.63 -11.02 8.44
N GLN A 64 -8.59 -11.72 8.92
CA GLN A 64 -7.20 -11.31 8.68
C GLN A 64 -6.81 -11.66 7.24
N ALA A 65 -6.20 -10.70 6.54
CA ALA A 65 -5.79 -10.84 5.15
C ALA A 65 -4.32 -10.43 4.94
N ILE A 66 -3.69 -11.12 3.99
CA ILE A 66 -2.40 -10.73 3.43
C ILE A 66 -2.67 -9.94 2.15
N VAL A 67 -2.09 -8.74 2.05
CA VAL A 67 -2.20 -7.85 0.90
C VAL A 67 -0.83 -7.73 0.23
N PRO A 68 -0.65 -8.27 -0.98
CA PRO A 68 0.54 -8.01 -1.79
C PRO A 68 0.57 -6.55 -2.21
N CYS A 69 1.54 -5.80 -1.67
CA CYS A 69 1.70 -4.37 -1.85
C CYS A 69 2.71 -4.13 -2.99
N LEU A 70 2.26 -4.32 -4.23
CA LEU A 70 3.08 -4.15 -5.43
C LEU A 70 3.19 -2.66 -5.78
N GLY A 71 4.35 -2.05 -5.52
CA GLY A 71 4.62 -0.63 -5.81
C GLY A 71 4.54 0.27 -4.57
N GLY A 72 5.32 -0.05 -3.53
CA GLY A 72 5.30 0.68 -2.27
C GLY A 72 5.69 2.15 -2.42
N ALA A 73 4.80 3.04 -2.01
CA ALA A 73 5.06 4.47 -1.94
C ALA A 73 6.30 4.80 -1.09
N VAL A 74 7.06 5.80 -1.53
CA VAL A 74 8.34 6.20 -0.95
C VAL A 74 8.27 7.66 -0.54
N ILE A 75 8.75 7.98 0.68
CA ILE A 75 9.09 9.34 1.09
C ILE A 75 10.53 9.30 1.62
N GLU A 76 11.42 10.07 1.01
CA GLU A 76 12.82 10.19 1.40
C GLU A 76 13.23 11.66 1.48
N TYR A 77 13.97 12.02 2.53
CA TYR A 77 14.54 13.36 2.71
C TYR A 77 16.06 13.28 2.57
N GLU A 78 16.61 14.11 1.68
CA GLU A 78 18.05 14.25 1.45
C GLU A 78 18.55 15.51 2.20
N PRO A 79 19.24 15.35 3.35
CA PRO A 79 19.66 16.49 4.17
C PRO A 79 20.77 17.33 3.53
N GLU A 80 21.55 16.78 2.60
CA GLU A 80 22.68 17.49 1.97
C GLU A 80 22.24 18.58 0.98
N ASN A 81 21.09 18.38 0.32
CA ASN A 81 20.54 19.31 -0.67
C ASN A 81 19.14 19.82 -0.33
N GLY A 82 18.56 19.37 0.80
CA GLY A 82 17.23 19.74 1.27
C GLY A 82 16.09 19.17 0.45
N ALA A 83 16.34 18.20 -0.43
CA ALA A 83 15.31 17.64 -1.30
C ALA A 83 14.41 16.64 -0.56
N LEU A 84 13.09 16.76 -0.74
CA LEU A 84 12.11 15.74 -0.38
C LEU A 84 11.68 15.00 -1.65
N LYS A 85 11.90 13.69 -1.71
CA LYS A 85 11.48 12.82 -2.82
C LYS A 85 10.31 11.96 -2.39
N ALA A 86 9.24 12.05 -3.17
CA ALA A 86 8.04 11.25 -3.02
C ALA A 86 7.80 10.45 -4.31
N THR A 87 7.79 9.11 -4.21
CA THR A 87 7.61 8.22 -5.37
C THR A 87 6.40 7.32 -5.13
N ASP A 88 5.61 7.07 -6.18
CA ASP A 88 4.41 6.22 -6.14
C ASP A 88 3.35 6.65 -5.10
N ILE A 89 3.32 7.94 -4.74
CA ILE A 89 2.28 8.53 -3.88
C ILE A 89 1.13 9.06 -4.73
N GLN A 90 -0.08 8.54 -4.51
CA GLN A 90 -1.28 9.01 -5.20
C GLN A 90 -1.79 10.35 -4.66
N THR A 91 -1.73 10.56 -3.34
CA THR A 91 -2.13 11.82 -2.67
C THR A 91 -1.20 12.11 -1.50
N ALA A 92 -0.72 13.35 -1.39
CA ALA A 92 0.12 13.81 -0.28
C ALA A 92 -0.41 15.14 0.27
N THR A 93 -0.42 15.32 1.58
CA THR A 93 -0.63 16.62 2.23
C THR A 93 0.66 16.98 2.96
N ILE A 94 1.25 18.12 2.62
CA ILE A 94 2.48 18.63 3.23
C ILE A 94 2.13 19.94 3.94
N GLN A 95 2.43 20.02 5.23
CA GLN A 95 2.27 21.24 6.05
C GLN A 95 3.64 21.62 6.63
N ALA A 96 4.05 22.87 6.46
CA ALA A 96 5.25 23.42 7.07
C ALA A 96 4.86 24.40 8.19
N ALA A 97 5.65 24.46 9.25
CA ALA A 97 5.35 25.28 10.44
C ALA A 97 5.67 26.78 10.26
N GLU A 98 6.62 27.15 9.41
CA GLU A 98 7.01 28.55 9.17
C GLU A 98 7.71 28.69 7.80
N SER A 99 7.41 29.76 7.05
CA SER A 99 8.12 30.12 5.83
C SER A 99 8.91 31.41 6.04
N GLU A 100 10.21 31.32 6.30
CA GLU A 100 11.10 32.48 6.18
C GLU A 100 11.59 32.55 4.73
N LYS A 101 11.04 33.52 3.97
CA LYS A 101 11.64 33.96 2.71
C LYS A 101 12.80 34.90 3.04
N ALA A 102 14.01 34.48 2.71
CA ALA A 102 15.12 35.41 2.46
C ALA A 102 14.96 36.02 1.06
#